data_AF-A0A1F2TK48-F1
#
_entry.id   AF-A0A1F2TK48-F1
#
_cell.length_a   1.000
_cell.length_b   1.000
_cell.length_c   1.000
_cell.angle_alpha   90.00
_cell.angle_beta   90.00
_cell.angle_gamma   90.00
#
_symmetry.space_group_name_H-M   'P 1'
#
loop_
_entity.id
_entity.type
_entity.pdbx_description
1 polymer ?
#
loop_
_entity_poly.entity_id
_entity_poly.type
_entity_poly.pdbx_seq_one_letter_code
_entity_poly.pdbx_strand_id
1 'polypeptide(L)'
;MDSMVCVVGAGDRVYVKDSAGPDVDRTSELGPNPPDYREYEFDLTTRRLIGSPPPAGDHELLVFLDRRFGTPDRLMRFAEEGHLSKGVLAGLLEIDDRRSYLDACAAIELQFTKDCAAKNDPCLESGCSAEGEVCLQPLLNNEVEYRKACAAEWINRFTNPRSRITAWKN
;
A
#
# COMPACT_ATOMS: atom_id res chain seq x y z
N MET A 1 8.30 -0.49 -6.46
CA MET A 1 8.10 -1.95 -6.38
C MET A 1 6.68 -2.15 -5.90
N ASP A 2 5.87 -2.88 -6.67
CA ASP A 2 4.42 -3.09 -6.41
C ASP A 2 4.20 -4.33 -5.52
N SER A 3 5.06 -4.47 -4.52
CA SER A 3 5.20 -5.66 -3.70
C SER A 3 5.02 -5.34 -2.23
N MET A 4 4.60 -6.35 -1.47
CA MET A 4 4.47 -6.29 -0.02
C MET A 4 5.43 -7.27 0.61
N VAL A 5 6.08 -6.88 1.70
CA VAL A 5 6.94 -7.78 2.46
C VAL A 5 6.12 -8.42 3.58
N CYS A 6 6.08 -9.74 3.61
CA CYS A 6 5.48 -10.55 4.64
C CYS A 6 6.59 -11.17 5.49
N VAL A 7 6.41 -11.16 6.81
CA VAL A 7 7.35 -11.73 7.78
C VAL A 7 6.66 -12.91 8.45
N VAL A 8 7.26 -14.10 8.35
CA VAL A 8 6.80 -15.31 9.05
C VAL A 8 7.66 -15.48 10.30
N GLY A 9 7.06 -15.38 11.49
CA GLY A 9 7.71 -15.56 12.78
C GLY A 9 7.49 -16.95 13.39
N ALA A 10 8.08 -17.18 14.57
CA ALA A 10 7.95 -18.44 15.30
C ALA A 10 6.48 -18.78 15.61
N GLY A 11 6.08 -20.02 15.34
CA GLY A 11 4.69 -20.49 15.49
C GLY A 11 3.78 -20.18 14.30
N ASP A 12 4.37 -20.07 13.10
CA ASP A 12 3.69 -19.89 11.80
C ASP A 12 2.79 -18.63 11.71
N ARG A 13 3.09 -17.61 12.53
CA ARG A 13 2.40 -16.32 12.46
C ARG A 13 2.98 -15.46 11.35
N VAL A 14 2.10 -14.90 10.53
CA VAL A 14 2.48 -14.06 9.38
C VAL A 14 2.08 -12.61 9.64
N TYR A 15 3.02 -11.70 9.41
CA TYR A 15 2.86 -10.26 9.54
C TYR A 15 3.11 -9.62 8.18
N VAL A 16 2.40 -8.54 7.84
CA VAL A 16 2.73 -7.71 6.68
C VAL A 16 3.52 -6.51 7.17
N LYS A 17 4.73 -6.33 6.65
CA LYS A 17 5.48 -5.10 6.79
C LYS A 17 4.79 -4.11 5.86
N ASP A 18 3.98 -3.24 6.46
CA ASP A 18 3.33 -2.18 5.71
C ASP A 18 4.41 -1.41 4.95
N SER A 19 4.20 -1.17 3.66
CA SER A 19 5.10 -0.40 2.78
C SER A 19 5.15 1.10 3.14
N ALA A 20 4.82 1.42 4.39
CA ALA A 20 4.30 2.67 4.93
C ALA A 20 5.32 3.38 5.83
N GLY A 21 6.45 3.80 5.26
CA GLY A 21 7.43 4.59 6.01
C GLY A 21 7.99 3.89 7.27
N PRO A 22 8.86 4.57 8.04
CA PRO A 22 9.65 3.94 9.10
C PRO A 22 8.89 3.57 10.39
N ASP A 23 7.57 3.71 10.49
CA ASP A 23 6.89 3.69 11.80
C ASP A 23 5.58 2.87 11.92
N VAL A 24 5.31 1.95 10.98
CA VAL A 24 4.36 0.85 11.25
C VAL A 24 5.04 -0.50 10.99
N ASP A 25 6.22 -0.64 11.58
CA ASP A 25 6.88 -1.93 11.64
C ASP A 25 6.21 -2.79 12.71
N ARG A 26 5.13 -3.50 12.35
CA ARG A 26 4.48 -4.48 13.22
C ARG A 26 5.39 -5.66 13.56
N THR A 27 6.60 -5.74 12.99
CA THR A 27 7.63 -6.66 13.50
C THR A 27 8.11 -6.30 14.91
N SER A 28 7.82 -5.10 15.41
CA SER A 28 8.04 -4.78 16.83
C SER A 28 7.19 -5.64 17.79
N GLU A 29 6.09 -6.24 17.33
CA GLU A 29 5.34 -7.28 18.07
C GLU A 29 6.07 -8.64 18.13
N LEU A 30 7.06 -8.85 17.25
CA LEU A 30 7.90 -10.06 17.24
C LEU A 30 9.05 -9.98 18.28
N GLY A 31 9.24 -8.83 18.92
CA GLY A 31 10.37 -8.56 19.80
C GLY A 31 11.69 -8.30 19.03
N PRO A 32 12.73 -7.80 19.70
CA PRO A 32 14.02 -7.54 19.05
C PRO A 32 14.70 -8.88 18.72
N ASN A 33 14.79 -9.22 17.43
CA ASN A 33 15.44 -10.44 16.91
C ASN A 33 14.87 -11.77 17.46
N PRO A 34 13.69 -12.23 17.04
CA PRO A 34 13.39 -13.65 17.14
C PRO A 34 14.36 -14.41 16.21
N PRO A 35 15.04 -15.47 16.69
CA PRO A 35 16.13 -16.12 15.94
C PRO A 35 15.70 -16.82 14.63
N ASP A 36 14.39 -16.90 14.33
CA ASP A 36 13.85 -17.62 13.18
C ASP A 36 12.67 -16.86 12.54
N TYR A 37 12.94 -15.73 11.86
CA TYR A 37 11.95 -15.14 10.96
C TYR A 37 12.39 -15.24 9.50
N ARG A 38 11.42 -15.46 8.62
CA ARG A 38 11.61 -15.48 7.16
C ARG A 38 10.85 -14.33 6.54
N GLU A 39 11.53 -13.53 5.72
CA GLU A 39 10.90 -12.48 4.94
C GLU A 39 10.56 -13.00 3.53
N TYR A 40 9.36 -12.67 3.09
CA TYR A 40 8.81 -13.04 1.80
C TYR A 40 8.24 -11.82 1.11
N GLU A 41 8.69 -11.54 -0.09
CA GLU A 41 8.10 -10.47 -0.88
C GLU A 41 6.98 -11.05 -1.74
N PHE A 42 5.77 -10.50 -1.65
CA PHE A 42 4.62 -10.87 -2.46
C PHE A 42 4.30 -9.76 -3.46
N ASP A 43 4.37 -10.08 -4.73
CA ASP A 43 4.00 -9.19 -5.83
C ASP A 43 2.48 -9.24 -6.04
N LEU A 44 1.81 -8.11 -5.78
CA LEU A 44 0.37 -7.98 -6.01
C LEU A 44 0.02 -7.99 -7.50
N THR A 45 0.93 -7.54 -8.37
CA THR A 45 0.70 -7.47 -9.82
C THR A 45 0.66 -8.86 -10.45
N THR A 46 1.54 -9.77 -10.01
CA THR A 46 1.60 -11.14 -10.52
C THR A 46 0.92 -12.17 -9.62
N ARG A 47 0.55 -11.77 -8.38
CA ARG A 47 0.03 -12.64 -7.31
C ARG A 47 0.99 -13.78 -6.96
N ARG A 48 2.29 -13.48 -6.91
CA ARG A 48 3.36 -14.48 -6.67
C ARG A 48 4.32 -13.99 -5.62
N LEU A 49 4.92 -14.96 -4.91
CA LEU A 49 6.10 -14.71 -4.11
C LEU A 49 7.30 -14.44 -5.02
N ILE A 50 8.05 -13.39 -4.71
CA ILE A 50 9.32 -13.04 -5.34
C ILE A 50 10.43 -13.80 -4.62
N GLY A 51 11.33 -14.39 -5.40
CA GLY A 51 12.51 -15.10 -4.88
C GLY A 51 12.29 -16.61 -4.74
N SER A 52 12.97 -17.22 -3.76
CA SER A 52 12.88 -18.66 -3.53
C SER A 52 11.49 -19.02 -3.03
N PRO A 53 10.87 -20.11 -3.53
CA PRO A 53 9.61 -20.58 -3.00
C PRO A 53 9.78 -20.87 -1.51
N PRO A 54 8.75 -20.61 -0.68
CA PRO A 54 8.80 -21.01 0.71
C PRO A 54 9.10 -22.50 0.80
N PRO A 55 9.86 -22.95 1.82
CA PRO A 55 9.98 -24.37 2.11
C PRO A 55 8.57 -24.97 2.26
N ALA A 56 8.43 -26.27 1.98
CA ALA A 56 7.14 -26.96 1.92
C ALA A 56 6.26 -26.86 3.20
N GLY A 57 6.75 -26.24 4.26
CA GLY A 57 6.05 -25.93 5.51
C GLY A 57 5.29 -24.60 5.55
N ASP A 58 5.53 -23.62 4.66
CA ASP A 58 4.87 -22.30 4.81
C ASP A 58 3.51 -22.24 4.10
N HIS A 59 2.71 -23.31 4.23
CA HIS A 59 1.31 -23.32 3.83
C HIS A 59 0.54 -22.15 4.47
N GLU A 60 0.87 -21.82 5.73
CA GLU A 60 0.28 -20.71 6.47
C GLU A 60 0.54 -19.35 5.82
N LEU A 61 1.68 -19.15 5.13
CA LEU A 61 1.90 -17.92 4.36
C LEU A 61 0.89 -17.82 3.20
N LEU A 62 0.72 -18.88 2.42
CA LEU A 62 -0.22 -18.88 1.31
C LEU A 62 -1.67 -18.73 1.79
N VAL A 63 -2.03 -19.40 2.89
CA VAL A 63 -3.35 -19.28 3.53
C VAL A 63 -3.57 -17.85 4.07
N PHE A 64 -2.56 -17.25 4.69
CA PHE A 64 -2.60 -15.89 5.17
C PHE A 64 -2.81 -14.89 4.04
N LEU A 65 -2.00 -14.98 2.97
CA LEU A 65 -2.11 -14.13 1.78
C LEU A 65 -3.51 -14.26 1.15
N ASP A 66 -4.02 -15.48 1.03
CA ASP A 66 -5.38 -15.71 0.51
C ASP A 66 -6.45 -15.06 1.41
N ARG A 67 -6.36 -15.26 2.73
CA ARG A 67 -7.31 -14.68 3.69
C ARG A 67 -7.29 -13.15 3.69
N ARG A 68 -6.12 -12.53 3.52
CA ARG A 68 -5.97 -11.08 3.61
C ARG A 68 -6.35 -10.38 2.30
N PHE A 69 -6.01 -10.95 1.15
CA PHE A 69 -6.27 -10.32 -0.15
C PHE A 69 -6.45 -11.30 -1.32
N GLY A 70 -6.70 -12.59 -1.10
CA GLY A 70 -6.85 -13.60 -2.15
C GLY A 70 -8.00 -13.36 -3.15
N THR A 71 -8.93 -12.46 -2.83
CA THR A 71 -10.01 -12.03 -3.72
C THR A 71 -9.98 -10.51 -3.93
N PRO A 72 -10.55 -9.99 -5.04
CA PRO A 72 -10.69 -8.55 -5.26
C PRO A 72 -11.34 -7.83 -4.08
N ASP A 73 -12.41 -8.39 -3.48
CA ASP A 73 -13.08 -7.79 -2.32
C ASP A 73 -12.17 -7.69 -1.09
N ARG A 74 -11.36 -8.71 -0.83
CA ARG A 74 -10.43 -8.71 0.30
C ARG A 74 -9.31 -7.70 0.07
N LEU A 75 -8.79 -7.61 -1.15
CA LEU A 75 -7.81 -6.60 -1.53
C LEU A 75 -8.37 -5.18 -1.41
N MET A 76 -9.63 -4.95 -1.80
CA MET A 76 -10.28 -3.66 -1.64
C MET A 76 -10.39 -3.24 -0.17
N ARG A 77 -10.78 -4.16 0.73
CA ARG A 77 -10.80 -3.88 2.18
C ARG A 77 -9.41 -3.58 2.73
N PHE A 78 -8.40 -4.31 2.26
CA PHE A 78 -7.01 -4.06 2.65
C PHE A 78 -6.53 -2.67 2.19
N ALA A 79 -6.89 -2.26 0.98
CA ALA A 79 -6.59 -0.92 0.46
C ALA A 79 -7.33 0.18 1.23
N GLU A 80 -8.61 -0.03 1.55
CA GLU A 80 -9.47 0.91 2.31
C GLU A 80 -8.91 1.25 3.70
N GLU A 81 -8.17 0.33 4.31
CA GLU A 81 -7.48 0.56 5.60
C GLU A 81 -6.23 1.47 5.46
N GLY A 82 -5.80 1.80 4.24
CA GLY A 82 -4.66 2.69 3.96
C GLY A 82 -3.31 1.97 3.86
N HIS A 83 -3.30 0.63 3.75
CA HIS A 83 -2.08 -0.18 3.74
C HIS A 83 -1.30 -0.16 2.41
N LEU A 84 -1.91 0.33 1.32
CA LEU A 84 -1.31 0.37 -0.01
C LEU A 84 -0.97 1.81 -0.43
N SER A 85 0.19 1.99 -1.03
CA SER A 85 0.62 3.29 -1.56
C SER A 85 -0.10 3.60 -2.88
N LYS A 86 -0.12 4.90 -3.24
CA LYS A 86 -0.65 5.37 -4.53
C LYS A 86 -0.05 4.61 -5.72
N GLY A 87 1.27 4.37 -5.69
CA GLY A 87 1.97 3.68 -6.77
C GLY A 87 1.53 2.22 -6.92
N VAL A 88 1.45 1.49 -5.81
CA VAL A 88 0.98 0.09 -5.80
C VAL A 88 -0.44 0.02 -6.36
N LEU A 89 -1.34 0.86 -5.87
CA LEU A 89 -2.74 0.91 -6.35
C LEU A 89 -2.83 1.20 -7.85
N ALA A 90 -2.03 2.15 -8.36
CA ALA A 90 -1.96 2.42 -9.81
C ALA A 90 -1.48 1.19 -10.60
N GLY A 91 -0.50 0.44 -10.09
CA GLY A 91 0.01 -0.78 -10.71
C GLY A 91 -1.06 -1.86 -10.95
N LEU A 92 -2.10 -1.87 -10.11
CA LEU A 92 -3.19 -2.86 -10.15
C LEU A 92 -4.34 -2.50 -11.11
N LEU A 93 -4.31 -1.30 -11.69
CA LEU A 93 -5.27 -0.89 -12.71
C LEU A 93 -4.76 -1.17 -14.12
N GLU A 94 -5.68 -1.41 -15.06
CA GLU A 94 -5.39 -1.38 -16.48
C GLU A 94 -4.91 0.00 -16.91
N ILE A 95 -4.09 0.05 -17.96
CA ILE A 95 -3.35 1.25 -18.35
C ILE A 95 -4.26 2.47 -18.58
N ASP A 96 -5.46 2.25 -19.11
CA ASP A 96 -6.43 3.31 -19.42
C ASP A 96 -7.02 3.94 -18.16
N ASP A 97 -7.17 3.17 -17.08
CA ASP A 97 -7.72 3.65 -15.80
C ASP A 97 -6.66 4.26 -14.88
N ARG A 98 -5.38 3.94 -15.10
CA ARG A 98 -4.26 4.44 -14.28
C ARG A 98 -4.19 5.95 -14.27
N ARG A 99 -4.29 6.59 -15.43
CA ARG A 99 -4.13 8.04 -15.55
C ARG A 99 -5.24 8.76 -14.79
N SER A 100 -6.49 8.37 -15.01
CA SER A 100 -7.63 8.97 -14.33
C SER A 100 -7.60 8.74 -12.82
N TYR A 101 -7.02 7.63 -12.35
CA TYR A 101 -6.77 7.41 -10.93
C TYR A 101 -5.69 8.36 -10.38
N LEU A 102 -4.55 8.47 -11.06
CA LEU A 102 -3.44 9.34 -10.62
C LEU A 102 -3.84 10.82 -10.60
N ASP A 103 -4.63 11.26 -11.58
CA ASP A 103 -5.16 12.63 -11.63
C ASP A 103 -6.09 12.92 -10.43
N ALA A 104 -6.91 11.94 -10.03
CA ALA A 104 -7.77 12.07 -8.85
C ALA A 104 -6.95 12.15 -7.55
N CYS A 105 -5.92 11.32 -7.41
CA CYS A 105 -4.98 11.39 -6.29
C CYS A 105 -4.23 12.73 -6.24
N ALA A 106 -3.81 13.29 -7.39
CA ALA A 106 -3.17 14.59 -7.43
C ALA A 106 -4.10 15.72 -6.95
N ALA A 107 -5.41 15.64 -7.24
CA ALA A 107 -6.39 16.58 -6.71
C ALA A 107 -6.55 16.45 -5.18
N ILE A 108 -6.52 15.23 -4.65
CA ILE A 108 -6.53 14.96 -3.20
C ILE A 108 -5.27 15.55 -2.55
N GLU A 109 -4.09 15.34 -3.14
CA GLU A 109 -2.82 15.88 -2.64
C GLU A 109 -2.87 17.41 -2.51
N LEU A 110 -3.39 18.07 -3.54
CA LEU A 110 -3.57 19.52 -3.54
C LEU A 110 -4.51 19.98 -2.42
N GLN A 111 -5.56 19.21 -2.10
CA GLN A 111 -6.48 19.55 -1.02
C GLN A 111 -5.80 19.47 0.36
N PHE A 112 -5.07 18.40 0.64
CA PHE A 112 -4.32 18.25 1.89
C PHE A 112 -3.35 19.41 2.12
N THR A 113 -2.71 19.89 1.06
CA THR A 113 -1.79 21.03 1.15
C THR A 113 -2.50 22.36 1.34
N LYS A 114 -3.63 22.58 0.66
CA LYS A 114 -4.46 23.78 0.89
C LYS A 114 -4.96 23.85 2.34
N ASP A 115 -5.40 22.72 2.89
CA ASP A 115 -5.88 22.64 4.27
C ASP A 115 -4.77 22.92 5.29
N CYS A 116 -3.52 22.55 4.98
CA CYS A 116 -2.38 22.90 5.82
C CYS A 116 -2.03 24.39 5.74
N ALA A 117 -2.02 24.96 4.53
CA ALA A 117 -1.79 26.40 4.36
C ALA A 117 -2.83 27.25 5.13
N ALA A 118 -4.09 26.79 5.19
CA ALA A 118 -5.14 27.42 5.97
C ALA A 118 -4.91 27.39 7.50
N LYS A 119 -4.08 26.46 8.00
CA LYS A 119 -3.71 26.35 9.42
C LYS A 119 -2.48 27.18 9.81
N ASN A 120 -1.86 27.90 8.87
CA ASN A 120 -0.59 28.62 9.06
C ASN A 120 0.57 27.75 9.58
N ASP A 121 0.51 26.43 9.35
CA ASP A 121 1.64 25.56 9.66
C ASP A 121 2.77 25.80 8.63
N PRO A 122 3.97 26.20 9.06
CA PRO A 122 5.06 26.50 8.14
C PRO A 122 5.53 25.20 7.47
N CYS A 123 5.54 25.20 6.14
CA CYS A 123 6.26 24.18 5.38
C CYS A 123 7.76 24.35 5.64
N LEU A 124 8.42 23.27 6.10
CA LEU A 124 9.88 23.27 6.25
C LEU A 124 10.55 23.59 4.90
N GLU A 125 11.70 24.29 4.93
CA GLU A 125 12.44 24.70 3.72
C GLU A 125 12.82 23.52 2.79
N SER A 126 12.89 22.29 3.33
CA SER A 126 13.14 21.06 2.56
C SER A 126 11.88 20.41 1.98
N GLY A 127 10.69 20.92 2.29
CA GLY A 127 9.38 20.32 1.98
C GLY A 127 8.61 20.99 0.84
N CYS A 128 9.18 22.04 0.24
CA CYS A 128 8.72 22.62 -1.02
C CYS A 128 9.69 22.14 -2.10
N SER A 129 9.27 21.22 -2.95
CA SER A 129 9.87 21.17 -4.29
C SER A 129 9.34 22.41 -5.05
N ALA A 130 9.78 22.73 -6.27
CA ALA A 130 9.82 24.06 -6.92
C ALA A 130 8.59 25.04 -6.93
N GLU A 131 8.71 26.17 -7.65
CA GLU A 131 7.63 27.16 -7.83
C GLU A 131 6.32 26.52 -8.31
N GLY A 132 5.23 26.71 -7.55
CA GLY A 132 3.92 26.12 -7.82
C GLY A 132 3.65 24.81 -7.05
N GLU A 133 4.55 24.38 -6.18
CA GLU A 133 4.47 23.07 -5.56
C GLU A 133 3.77 22.98 -4.21
N VAL A 134 3.32 21.75 -4.01
CA VAL A 134 2.47 21.25 -2.96
C VAL A 134 3.37 20.84 -1.79
N CYS A 135 3.25 21.52 -0.64
CA CYS A 135 3.94 21.15 0.60
C CYS A 135 3.75 19.66 0.88
N LEU A 136 4.85 18.91 1.04
CA LEU A 136 4.81 17.45 1.23
C LEU A 136 4.56 17.04 2.69
N GLN A 137 4.88 17.89 3.67
CA GLN A 137 4.67 17.59 5.09
C GLN A 137 3.23 17.22 5.48
N PRO A 138 2.17 17.86 4.96
CA PRO A 138 0.79 17.46 5.23
C PRO A 138 0.49 16.03 4.81
N LEU A 139 1.04 15.60 3.68
CA LEU A 139 0.90 14.23 3.18
C LEU A 139 1.67 13.25 4.06
N LEU A 140 2.83 13.63 4.58
CA LEU A 140 3.60 12.80 5.51
C LEU A 140 2.91 12.69 6.88
N ASN A 141 2.41 13.80 7.42
CA ASN A 141 1.72 13.82 8.72
C ASN A 141 0.36 13.12 8.69
N ASN A 142 -0.26 13.04 7.50
CA ASN A 142 -1.57 12.41 7.30
C ASN A 142 -1.46 11.26 6.29
N GLU A 143 -0.32 10.57 6.24
CA GLU A 143 -0.01 9.59 5.18
C GLU A 143 -1.05 8.47 5.10
N VAL A 144 -1.57 8.02 6.24
CA VAL A 144 -2.63 7.02 6.30
C VAL A 144 -3.93 7.56 5.70
N GLU A 145 -4.36 8.75 6.10
CA GLU A 145 -5.63 9.32 5.61
C GLU A 145 -5.56 9.73 4.14
N TYR A 146 -4.41 10.24 3.68
CA TYR A 146 -4.13 10.44 2.26
C TYR A 146 -4.23 9.12 1.48
N ARG A 147 -3.63 8.03 1.99
CA ARG A 147 -3.71 6.71 1.35
C ARG A 147 -5.13 6.17 1.30
N LYS A 148 -5.90 6.31 2.37
CA LYS A 148 -7.32 5.93 2.39
C LYS A 148 -8.13 6.71 1.37
N ALA A 149 -7.88 8.01 1.23
CA ALA A 149 -8.55 8.85 0.24
C ALA A 149 -8.22 8.40 -1.20
N CYS A 150 -6.94 8.13 -1.50
CA CYS A 150 -6.55 7.52 -2.76
C CYS A 150 -7.14 6.12 -2.95
N ALA A 151 -7.20 5.30 -1.90
CA ALA A 151 -7.81 3.97 -1.96
C ALA A 151 -9.30 4.03 -2.31
N ALA A 152 -10.05 5.02 -1.80
CA ALA A 152 -11.46 5.21 -2.17
C ALA A 152 -11.62 5.47 -3.69
N GLU A 153 -10.79 6.35 -4.26
CA GLU A 153 -10.76 6.59 -5.71
C GLU A 153 -10.38 5.34 -6.51
N TRP A 154 -9.44 4.56 -5.98
CA TRP A 154 -9.04 3.30 -6.59
C TRP A 154 -10.17 2.26 -6.54
N ILE A 155 -10.86 2.09 -5.41
CA ILE A 155 -11.97 1.13 -5.23
C ILE A 155 -13.09 1.41 -6.23
N ASN A 156 -13.44 2.69 -6.44
CA ASN A 156 -14.46 3.10 -7.41
C ASN A 156 -14.16 2.57 -8.82
N ARG A 157 -12.88 2.51 -9.20
CA ARG A 157 -12.43 1.97 -10.49
C ARG A 157 -12.27 0.45 -10.44
N PHE A 158 -11.58 -0.06 -9.43
CA PHE A 158 -11.25 -1.47 -9.28
C PHE A 158 -12.47 -2.36 -9.09
N THR A 159 -13.61 -1.82 -8.63
CA THR A 159 -14.88 -2.55 -8.60
C THR A 159 -15.27 -3.09 -10.00
N ASN A 160 -14.94 -2.36 -11.07
CA ASN A 160 -15.13 -2.81 -12.44
C ASN A 160 -14.03 -3.81 -12.86
N PRO A 161 -14.37 -5.09 -13.18
CA PRO A 161 -13.36 -6.07 -13.59
C PRO A 161 -12.55 -5.67 -14.84
N ARG A 162 -13.10 -4.82 -15.71
CA ARG A 162 -12.38 -4.31 -16.88
C ARG A 162 -11.23 -3.37 -16.53
N SER A 163 -11.29 -2.74 -15.37
CA SER A 163 -10.29 -1.79 -14.88
C SER A 163 -9.16 -2.46 -14.12
N ARG A 164 -9.27 -3.77 -13.85
CA ARG A 164 -8.27 -4.54 -13.11
C ARG A 164 -7.27 -5.17 -14.06
N ILE A 165 -5.99 -5.19 -13.69
CA ILE A 165 -5.00 -6.01 -14.41
C ILE A 165 -5.41 -7.48 -14.45
N THR A 166 -4.88 -8.22 -15.43
CA THR A 166 -5.21 -9.63 -15.69
C THR A 166 -5.22 -10.53 -14.46
N ALA A 167 -4.29 -10.37 -13.52
CA ALA A 167 -4.20 -11.21 -12.31
C ALA A 167 -5.41 -11.07 -11.36
N TRP A 168 -6.22 -10.02 -11.50
CA TRP A 168 -7.33 -9.67 -10.59
C TRP A 168 -8.70 -9.60 -11.27
N LYS A 169 -8.82 -10.03 -12.53
CA LYS A 169 -10.09 -9.98 -13.30
C LYS A 169 -11.17 -10.95 -12.82
N ASN A 170 -10.85 -11.82 -11.87
CA ASN A 170 -11.76 -12.83 -11.33
C ASN A 170 -12.85 -12.25 -10.42
#